data_AF-A0A5B8RKC8-F1
#
_entry.id   AF-A0A5B8RKC8-F1
#
_cell.length_a   1.000
_cell.length_b   1.000
_cell.length_c   1.000
_cell.angle_alpha   90.00
_cell.angle_beta   90.00
_cell.angle_gamma   90.00
#
_symmetry.space_group_name_H-M   'P 1'
#
loop_
_entity.id
_entity.type
_entity.pdbx_description
1 polymer ?
#
loop_
_entity_poly.entity_id
_entity_poly.type
_entity_poly.pdbx_seq_one_letter_code
_entity_poly.pdbx_strand_id
1 'polypeptide(L)' 'MYLKWKPFTERILIVTESLNHLQPLRIYTQDIMLRVTTDDDLKGEFDSLFYRLEAGGWKKESQTEAKQTKVVHL' A
#
# COMPACT_ATOMS: atom_id res chain seq x y z
N MET A 1 -6.26 10.85 14.71
CA MET A 1 -6.82 11.30 13.42
C MET A 1 -8.02 10.42 13.10
N TYR A 2 -9.24 10.97 13.06
CA TYR A 2 -10.48 10.20 12.84
C TYR A 2 -10.99 10.45 11.41
N LEU A 3 -10.44 9.73 10.43
CA LEU A 3 -11.02 9.72 9.09
C LEU A 3 -12.27 8.85 9.12
N LYS A 4 -13.44 9.48 8.93
CA LYS A 4 -14.70 8.75 8.71
C LYS A 4 -14.71 8.25 7.27
N TRP A 5 -14.31 7.01 7.07
CA TRP A 5 -14.41 6.34 5.77
C TRP A 5 -15.87 5.96 5.51
N LYS A 6 -16.47 6.53 4.47
CA LYS A 6 -17.68 5.93 3.85
C LYS A 6 -17.24 4.63 3.15
N PRO A 7 -18.16 3.70 2.80
CA PRO A 7 -17.81 2.54 1.99
C PRO A 7 -17.05 3.01 0.74
N PHE A 8 -15.78 2.63 0.64
CA PHE A 8 -14.84 3.14 -0.36
C PHE A 8 -14.18 1.95 -1.04
N THR A 9 -14.51 1.75 -2.31
CA THR A 9 -13.99 0.65 -3.14
C THR A 9 -12.75 1.04 -3.94
N GLU A 10 -12.38 2.32 -3.88
CA GLU A 10 -11.27 2.89 -4.62
C GLU A 10 -9.94 2.72 -3.86
N ARG A 11 -8.83 3.04 -4.54
CA ARG A 11 -7.49 2.91 -3.98
C ARG A 11 -7.11 4.16 -3.18
N ILE A 12 -6.57 3.97 -1.99
CA ILE A 12 -5.96 5.03 -1.19
C ILE A 12 -4.44 4.99 -1.37
N LEU A 13 -3.86 6.16 -1.58
CA LEU A 13 -2.41 6.38 -1.59
C LEU A 13 -2.06 7.27 -0.40
N ILE A 14 -1.15 6.82 0.45
CA ILE A 14 -0.63 7.61 1.57
C ILE A 14 0.85 7.88 1.33
N VAL A 15 1.23 9.15 1.42
CA VAL A 15 2.63 9.58 1.50
C VAL A 15 2.91 9.89 2.97
N THR A 16 3.98 9.35 3.54
CA THR A 16 4.33 9.57 4.93
C THR A 16 5.83 9.54 5.17
N GLU A 17 6.33 10.34 6.10
CA GLU A 17 7.75 10.35 6.47
C GLU A 17 8.22 8.98 7.03
N SER A 18 7.31 8.22 7.66
CA SER A 18 7.64 6.92 8.23
C SER A 18 6.43 5.98 8.24
N LEU A 19 6.67 4.72 7.86
CA LEU A 19 5.66 3.65 7.93
C LEU A 19 5.12 3.43 9.36
N ASN A 20 5.92 3.80 10.38
CA ASN A 20 5.51 3.70 11.78
C ASN A 20 4.35 4.63 12.12
N HIS A 21 4.20 5.77 11.42
CA HIS A 21 3.09 6.69 11.62
C HIS A 21 1.72 6.07 11.27
N LEU A 22 1.73 4.98 10.49
CA LEU A 22 0.53 4.29 10.05
C LEU A 22 0.14 3.12 10.95
N GLN A 23 0.89 2.83 12.01
CA GLN A 23 0.57 1.73 12.93
C GLN A 23 -0.87 1.82 13.49
N PRO A 24 -1.38 3.00 13.89
CA PRO A 24 -2.77 3.14 14.36
C PRO A 24 -3.82 2.94 13.27
N LEU A 25 -3.46 3.07 11.99
CA LEU A 25 -4.39 2.92 10.86
C LEU A 25 -4.63 1.46 10.49
N ARG A 26 -3.75 0.52 10.91
CA ARG A 26 -3.83 -0.90 10.53
C ARG A 26 -5.17 -1.55 10.87
N ILE A 27 -5.83 -1.11 11.94
CA ILE A 27 -7.13 -1.65 12.38
C ILE A 27 -8.29 -1.21 11.48
N TYR A 28 -8.12 -0.14 10.71
CA TYR A 28 -9.17 0.43 9.85
C TYR A 28 -8.97 0.13 8.37
N THR A 29 -7.82 -0.44 7.99
CA THR A 29 -7.41 -0.58 6.58
C THR A 29 -7.44 -2.01 6.07
N GLN A 30 -7.95 -2.97 6.86
CA GLN A 30 -7.95 -4.39 6.49
C GLN A 30 -8.76 -4.67 5.21
N ASP A 31 -9.87 -3.97 5.03
CA ASP A 31 -10.76 -4.16 3.88
C ASP A 31 -10.58 -3.10 2.78
N ILE A 32 -9.54 -2.25 2.88
CA ILE A 32 -9.32 -1.13 1.97
C ILE A 32 -8.08 -1.37 1.12
N MET A 33 -8.17 -1.09 -0.19
CA MET A 33 -7.01 -1.11 -1.08
C MET A 33 -6.09 0.07 -0.79
N LEU A 34 -5.14 -0.14 0.14
CA LEU A 34 -4.19 0.88 0.59
C LEU A 34 -2.78 0.62 0.04
N ARG A 35 -2.18 1.68 -0.53
CA ARG A 35 -0.76 1.75 -0.86
C ARG A 35 -0.11 2.91 -0.14
N VAL A 36 1.13 2.70 0.29
CA VAL A 36 1.89 3.69 1.05
C VAL A 36 3.22 3.95 0.36
N THR A 37 3.73 5.17 0.40
CA THR A 37 5.12 5.48 0.04
C THR A 37 5.71 6.46 1.04
N THR A 38 7.04 6.55 1.10
CA THR A 38 7.74 7.51 1.95
C THR A 38 8.35 8.66 1.17
N ASP A 39 8.61 9.78 1.83
CA ASP A 39 9.27 10.92 1.20
C ASP A 39 10.65 10.58 0.63
N ASP A 40 11.35 9.63 1.24
CA ASP A 40 12.62 9.13 0.73
C ASP A 40 12.45 8.21 -0.47
N ASP A 41 11.41 7.37 -0.47
CA ASP A 41 11.10 6.49 -1.60
C ASP A 41 10.68 7.30 -2.84
N LEU A 42 10.00 8.44 -2.66
CA LEU A 42 9.63 9.37 -3.74
C LEU A 42 10.81 9.91 -4.55
N LYS A 43 12.03 9.89 -3.99
CA LYS A 43 13.26 10.32 -4.67
C LYS A 43 13.84 9.23 -5.57
N GLY A 44 13.38 7.99 -5.43
CA GLY A 44 13.86 6.81 -6.14
C GLY A 44 13.10 6.49 -7.42
N GLU A 45 13.34 5.30 -7.96
CA GLU A 45 12.66 4.80 -9.15
C GLU A 45 11.20 4.45 -8.88
N PHE A 46 10.34 4.74 -9.86
CA PHE A 46 8.89 4.59 -9.69
C PHE A 46 8.44 3.12 -9.49
N ASP A 47 9.24 2.17 -9.98
CA ASP A 47 8.89 0.75 -10.04
C ASP A 47 8.86 0.04 -8.67
N SER A 48 9.38 0.67 -7.61
CA SER A 48 9.41 0.12 -6.25
C SER A 48 8.92 1.10 -5.17
N LEU A 49 8.11 2.09 -5.56
CA LEU A 49 7.70 3.19 -4.68
C LEU A 49 6.80 2.77 -3.52
N PHE A 50 5.95 1.77 -3.73
CA PHE A 50 4.81 1.54 -2.85
C PHE A 50 5.03 0.34 -1.92
N TYR A 51 4.44 0.44 -0.73
CA TYR A 51 4.29 -0.63 0.22
C TYR A 51 2.82 -1.03 0.31
N ARG A 52 2.59 -2.33 0.52
CA ARG A 52 1.29 -2.91 0.82
C ARG A 52 1.27 -3.39 2.26
N LEU A 53 0.11 -3.27 2.90
CA LEU A 53 -0.11 -3.89 4.20
C LEU A 53 -0.41 -5.38 4.03
N GLU A 54 0.43 -6.23 4.60
CA GLU A 54 0.20 -7.67 4.71
C GLU A 54 0.08 -8.06 6.20
N ALA A 55 -0.33 -9.31 6.47
CA ALA A 55 -0.53 -9.83 7.82
C ALA A 55 0.71 -9.63 8.73
N GLY A 56 1.91 -9.72 8.16
CA GLY A 56 3.18 -9.55 8.88
C GLY A 56 3.69 -8.11 9.01
N GLY A 57 3.14 -7.13 8.26
CA GLY A 57 3.77 -5.81 8.18
C GLY A 57 3.57 -5.11 6.84
N TRP A 58 4.24 -3.96 6.69
CA TRP A 58 4.39 -3.29 5.40
C TRP A 58 5.42 -4.05 4.56
N LYS A 59 5.01 -4.53 3.38
CA LYS A 59 5.90 -5.18 2.39
C LYS A 59 6.03 -4.27 1.17
N LYS A 60 7.27 -4.03 0.73
CA LYS A 60 7.56 -3.21 -0.46
C LYS A 60 7.10 -3.96 -1.72
N GLU A 61 6.31 -3.30 -2.57
CA GLU A 61 5.86 -3.86 -3.85
C GLU A 61 7.06 -3.92 -4.80
N SER A 62 7.34 -5.11 -5.33
CA SER A 62 8.33 -5.31 -6.40
C SER A 62 7.58 -5.82 -7.63
N GLN A 63 7.77 -5.20 -8.81
CA GLN A 63 7.04 -5.58 -10.03
C GLN A 63 7.28 -7.03 -10.51
N THR A 64 8.18 -7.78 -9.89
CA THR A 64 8.43 -9.20 -10.19
C THR A 64 7.20 -10.08 -9.95
N GLU A 65 6.35 -9.75 -8.98
CA GLU A 65 5.14 -10.54 -8.66
C GLU A 65 3.96 -10.23 -9.63
N ALA A 66 3.94 -9.06 -10.27
CA ALA A 66 2.83 -8.64 -11.16
C ALA A 66 2.79 -9.40 -12.50
N LYS A 67 3.86 -10.13 -12.87
CA LYS A 67 3.91 -10.92 -14.10
C LYS A 67 3.37 -12.34 -13.96
N GLN A 68 3.18 -12.88 -12.74
CA GLN A 68 2.74 -14.26 -12.56
C GLN A 68 1.22 -14.47 -12.61
N THR A 69 0.40 -13.44 -12.36
CA THR A 69 -1.08 -13.58 -12.42
C THR A 69 -1.66 -13.42 -13.83
N LYS A 70 -0.85 -13.17 -14.87
CA LYS A 70 -1.32 -13.02 -16.25
C LYS A 70 -1.27 -14.30 -17.09
N VAL A 71 -1.15 -15.46 -16.47
CA VAL A 71 -1.32 -16.76 -17.14
C VAL A 71 -2.40 -17.52 -16.41
N VAL A 72 -3.66 -17.45 -16.89
CA VAL A 72 -4.65 -18.55 -16.91
C VAL A 72 -5.93 -18.05 -17.63
N HIS A 73 -6.22 -18.72 -18.76
CA HIS A 73 -7.50 -18.87 -19.50
C HIS A 73 -8.00 -17.62 -20.28
N LEU A 74 -8.28 -17.68 -21.60
CA LEU A 74 -8.70 -18.76 -22.51
C LEU A 74 -7.97 -18.69 -23.85
#